data_AF-A0A8X6QAE8-F1
#
_entry.id   AF-A0A8X6QAE8-F1
#
_cell.length_a   1.000
_cell.length_b   1.000
_cell.length_c   1.000
_cell.angle_alpha   90.00
_cell.angle_beta   90.00
_cell.angle_gamma   90.00
#
_symmetry.space_group_name_H-M   'P 1'
#
loop_
_entity.id
_entity.type
_entity.pdbx_description
1 polymer ?
#
loop_
_entity_poly.entity_id
_entity_poly.type
_entity_poly.pdbx_seq_one_letter_code
_entity_poly.pdbx_strand_id
1 'polypeptide(L)'
;MKTGKVPLTVAGLTKLVQRFEETGLLEDRVRFGRPSLRQTRSTYTTAEIETLASESAARTSSAREAGRRLGLPPSSIRNIRHRVLNQYPYNLQSCRELLLSDTEEISICEVDSLQN
;
A
#
# COMPACT_ATOMS: atom_id res chain seq x y z
N MET A 1 7.85 -29.72 16.37
CA MET A 1 7.30 -30.09 17.69
C MET A 1 6.32 -29.01 18.12
N LYS A 2 5.03 -29.33 18.31
CA LYS A 2 4.05 -28.37 18.86
C LYS A 2 4.31 -28.27 20.37
N THR A 3 4.97 -27.20 20.82
CA THR A 3 5.08 -26.88 22.24
C THR A 3 3.67 -26.68 22.79
N GLY A 4 3.26 -27.53 23.73
CA GLY A 4 1.96 -27.43 24.38
C GLY A 4 1.77 -26.05 25.00
N LYS A 5 0.57 -25.49 24.88
CA LYS A 5 0.22 -24.20 25.50
C LYS A 5 0.26 -24.39 27.01
N VAL A 6 1.20 -23.73 27.66
CA VAL A 6 1.31 -23.73 29.12
C VAL A 6 0.09 -22.96 29.68
N PRO A 7 -0.61 -23.49 30.69
CA PRO A 7 -1.71 -22.77 31.32
C PRO A 7 -1.23 -21.44 31.91
N LEU A 8 -2.12 -20.44 31.88
CA LEU A 8 -1.82 -19.11 32.42
C LEU A 8 -1.52 -19.21 33.92
N THR A 9 -0.50 -18.49 34.38
CA THR A 9 -0.19 -18.43 35.81
C THR A 9 -1.24 -17.61 36.57
N VAL A 10 -1.42 -17.87 37.86
CA VAL A 10 -2.34 -17.10 38.72
C VAL A 10 -2.03 -15.60 38.66
N ALA A 11 -0.74 -15.23 38.65
CA ALA A 11 -0.30 -13.85 38.47
C ALA A 11 -0.64 -13.27 37.07
N GLY A 12 -0.73 -14.11 36.05
CA GLY A 12 -1.23 -13.73 34.74
C GLY A 12 -2.72 -13.42 34.79
N LEU A 13 -3.51 -14.24 35.49
CA LEU A 13 -4.96 -14.06 35.63
C LEU A 13 -5.31 -12.79 36.41
N THR A 14 -4.62 -12.51 37.52
CA THR A 14 -4.87 -11.29 38.32
C THR A 14 -4.62 -10.03 37.50
N LYS A 15 -3.53 -9.99 36.71
CA LYS A 15 -3.26 -8.88 35.78
C LYS A 15 -4.33 -8.75 34.70
N LEU A 16 -4.89 -9.87 34.24
CA LEU A 16 -5.91 -9.91 33.20
C LEU A 16 -7.25 -9.35 33.73
N VAL A 17 -7.61 -9.68 34.97
CA VAL A 17 -8.76 -9.11 35.68
C VAL A 17 -8.57 -7.62 35.95
N GLN A 18 -7.44 -7.21 36.51
CA GLN A 18 -7.14 -5.79 36.75
C GLN A 18 -7.27 -4.99 35.44
N ARG A 19 -6.71 -5.51 34.35
CA ARG A 19 -6.80 -4.87 33.03
C ARG A 19 -8.24 -4.76 32.53
N PHE A 20 -9.07 -5.77 32.79
CA PHE A 20 -10.49 -5.74 32.43
C PHE A 20 -11.22 -4.66 33.21
N GLU A 21 -10.96 -4.51 34.50
CA GLU A 21 -11.54 -3.45 35.32
C GLU A 21 -11.13 -2.06 34.80
N GLU A 22 -9.89 -1.90 34.34
CA GLU A 22 -9.37 -0.63 33.79
C GLU A 22 -9.92 -0.28 32.39
N THR A 23 -10.02 -1.27 31.48
CA THR A 23 -10.31 -1.02 30.05
C THR A 23 -11.62 -1.62 29.54
N GLY A 24 -12.28 -2.49 30.32
CA GLY A 24 -13.48 -3.22 29.92
C GLY A 24 -13.26 -4.28 28.84
N LEU A 25 -12.01 -4.51 28.42
CA LEU A 25 -11.68 -5.34 27.26
C LEU A 25 -10.58 -6.35 27.59
N LEU A 26 -10.78 -7.60 27.16
CA LEU A 26 -9.81 -8.71 27.31
C LEU A 26 -9.03 -9.04 26.04
N GLU A 27 -9.26 -8.30 24.94
CA GLU A 27 -8.59 -8.56 23.65
C GLU A 27 -7.06 -8.52 23.74
N ASP A 28 -6.35 -9.19 22.84
CA ASP A 28 -4.90 -9.10 22.81
C ASP A 28 -4.47 -7.66 22.53
N ARG A 29 -3.61 -7.10 23.39
CA ARG A 29 -3.01 -5.80 23.11
C ARG A 29 -2.16 -5.93 21.86
N VAL A 30 -2.27 -4.93 20.98
CA VAL A 30 -1.30 -4.75 19.91
C VAL A 30 0.09 -4.76 20.55
N ARG A 31 0.98 -5.62 20.03
CA ARG A 31 2.33 -5.74 20.57
C ARG A 31 3.00 -4.37 20.57
N PHE A 32 3.27 -3.84 21.75
CA PHE A 32 4.05 -2.62 21.90
C PHE A 32 5.52 -2.93 21.64
N GLY A 33 6.10 -2.22 20.67
CA GLY A 33 7.48 -2.37 20.26
C GLY A 33 7.91 -1.21 19.36
N ARG A 34 9.19 -1.16 19.01
CA ARG A 34 9.70 -0.15 18.06
C ARG A 34 8.91 -0.26 16.75
N PRO A 35 8.29 0.82 16.25
CA PRO A 35 7.61 0.77 14.95
C PRO A 35 8.63 0.32 13.91
N SER A 36 8.19 -0.54 12.99
CA SER A 36 9.10 -1.02 11.96
C SER A 36 9.65 0.19 11.19
N LEU A 37 10.95 0.19 10.86
CA LEU A 37 11.54 1.25 10.03
C LEU A 37 10.72 1.45 8.75
N ARG A 38 10.05 0.41 8.24
CA ARG A 38 9.16 0.50 7.07
C ARG A 38 7.97 1.44 7.28
N GLN A 39 7.44 1.52 8.49
CA GLN A 39 6.23 2.27 8.83
C GLN A 39 6.52 3.74 9.09
N THR A 40 7.67 4.04 9.69
CA THR A 40 8.18 5.43 9.76
C THR A 40 8.60 5.90 8.37
N ARG A 41 9.16 5.01 7.56
CA ARG A 41 9.58 5.35 6.20
C ARG A 41 8.43 5.51 5.21
N SER A 42 7.31 4.86 5.44
CA SER A 42 6.19 4.90 4.52
C SER A 42 5.58 6.29 4.39
N THR A 43 5.42 7.03 5.48
CA THR A 43 4.70 8.33 5.47
C THR A 43 5.41 9.41 4.65
N TYR A 44 6.74 9.48 4.71
CA TYR A 44 7.48 10.43 3.88
C TYR A 44 7.65 9.90 2.46
N THR A 45 7.74 8.58 2.26
CA THR A 45 7.81 8.02 0.91
C THR A 45 6.51 8.18 0.14
N THR A 46 5.35 8.13 0.81
CA THR A 46 4.05 8.32 0.16
C THR A 46 3.92 9.71 -0.39
N ALA A 47 4.20 10.72 0.45
CA ALA A 47 4.16 12.11 0.03
C ALA A 47 5.05 12.35 -1.20
N GLU A 48 6.28 11.82 -1.18
CA GLU A 48 7.21 12.02 -2.29
C GLU A 48 6.84 11.22 -3.56
N ILE A 49 6.20 10.06 -3.40
CA ILE A 49 5.69 9.28 -4.54
C ILE A 49 4.50 10.00 -5.18
N GLU A 50 3.65 10.64 -4.39
CA GLU A 50 2.49 11.43 -4.84
C GLU A 50 2.91 12.75 -5.50
N THR A 51 3.93 13.45 -4.98
CA THR A 51 4.51 14.63 -5.65
C THR A 51 5.09 14.27 -7.01
N LEU A 52 5.88 13.19 -7.07
CA LEU A 52 6.43 12.67 -8.32
C LEU A 52 5.36 12.29 -9.35
N ALA A 53 4.27 11.68 -8.89
CA ALA A 53 3.14 11.38 -9.77
C ALA A 53 2.45 12.67 -10.25
N SER A 54 2.33 13.70 -9.40
CA SER A 54 1.68 14.96 -9.76
C SER A 54 2.50 15.81 -10.72
N GLU A 55 3.84 15.74 -10.63
CA GLU A 55 4.77 16.43 -11.54
C GLU A 55 4.85 15.76 -12.92
N SER A 56 4.61 14.45 -12.98
CA SER A 56 4.65 13.69 -14.23
C SER A 56 3.35 13.89 -15.02
N ALA A 57 3.45 14.34 -16.27
CA ALA A 57 2.30 14.41 -17.20
C ALA A 57 1.55 13.07 -17.34
N ALA A 58 2.24 11.94 -17.24
CA ALA A 58 1.65 10.60 -17.29
C ALA A 58 1.10 10.08 -15.93
N ARG A 59 1.12 10.90 -14.87
CA ARG A 59 0.88 10.50 -13.46
C ARG A 59 1.67 9.27 -12.99
N THR A 60 2.86 9.03 -13.56
CA THR A 60 3.69 7.87 -13.22
C THR A 60 4.80 8.25 -12.24
N SER A 61 4.93 7.50 -11.14
CA SER A 61 6.05 7.66 -10.19
C SER A 61 7.10 6.55 -10.36
N SER A 62 8.34 6.94 -10.66
CA SER A 62 9.47 6.02 -10.79
C SER A 62 10.10 5.70 -9.44
N ALA A 63 10.23 4.41 -9.13
CA ALA A 63 10.87 3.97 -7.89
C ALA A 63 12.35 4.37 -7.80
N ARG A 64 13.02 4.54 -8.94
CA ARG A 64 14.42 5.02 -9.00
C ARG A 64 14.51 6.50 -8.66
N GLU A 65 13.57 7.28 -9.17
CA GLU A 65 13.54 8.72 -8.97
C GLU A 65 13.17 9.10 -7.54
N ALA A 66 12.13 8.46 -6.99
CA ALA A 66 11.78 8.55 -5.58
C ALA A 66 12.97 8.13 -4.68
N GLY A 67 13.78 7.17 -5.13
CA GLY A 67 14.99 6.72 -4.44
C GLY A 67 16.05 7.81 -4.34
N ARG A 68 16.26 8.54 -5.42
CA ARG A 68 17.20 9.66 -5.44
C ARG A 68 16.74 10.80 -4.53
N ARG A 69 15.45 11.16 -4.56
CA ARG A 69 14.91 12.25 -3.73
C ARG A 69 14.97 11.93 -2.23
N LEU A 70 14.68 10.68 -1.86
CA LEU A 70 14.62 10.24 -0.46
C LEU A 70 15.94 9.66 0.08
N GLY A 71 16.97 9.54 -0.76
CA GLY A 71 18.22 8.86 -0.40
C GLY A 71 18.03 7.37 -0.07
N LEU A 72 17.01 6.72 -0.65
CA LEU A 72 16.67 5.32 -0.40
C LEU A 72 17.01 4.44 -1.59
N PRO A 73 17.41 3.17 -1.35
CA PRO A 73 17.60 2.24 -2.44
C PRO A 73 16.25 1.93 -3.12
N PRO A 74 16.22 1.75 -4.45
CA PRO A 74 14.99 1.53 -5.20
C PRO A 74 14.25 0.24 -4.82
N SER A 75 14.94 -0.73 -4.22
CA SER A 75 14.34 -1.93 -3.64
C SER A 75 13.50 -1.62 -2.40
N SER A 76 13.93 -0.67 -1.56
CA SER A 76 13.17 -0.23 -0.39
C SER A 76 11.88 0.47 -0.80
N ILE A 77 11.94 1.29 -1.85
CA ILE A 77 10.76 2.00 -2.36
C ILE A 77 9.76 1.03 -2.99
N ARG A 78 10.22 0.06 -3.79
CA ARG A 78 9.35 -1.01 -4.29
C ARG A 78 8.70 -1.79 -3.15
N ASN A 79 9.47 -2.15 -2.12
CA ASN A 79 8.93 -2.86 -0.96
C ASN A 79 7.87 -2.05 -0.21
N ILE A 80 8.08 -0.75 0.00
CA ILE A 80 7.10 0.13 0.67
C ILE A 80 5.85 0.25 -0.20
N ARG A 81 6.04 0.48 -1.50
CA ARG A 81 4.95 0.59 -2.46
C ARG A 81 4.08 -0.68 -2.52
N HIS A 82 4.68 -1.87 -2.51
CA HIS A 82 3.94 -3.13 -2.55
C HIS A 82 3.33 -3.53 -1.21
N ARG A 83 4.08 -3.40 -0.11
CA ARG A 83 3.67 -3.95 1.21
C ARG A 83 2.92 -2.96 2.09
N VAL A 84 3.12 -1.66 1.89
CA VAL A 84 2.48 -0.63 2.70
C VAL A 84 1.37 0.07 1.90
N LEU A 85 1.63 0.36 0.62
CA LEU A 85 0.66 1.08 -0.24
C LEU A 85 -0.20 0.16 -1.11
N ASN A 86 0.05 -1.16 -1.10
CA ASN A 86 -0.65 -2.14 -1.94
C ASN A 86 -0.65 -1.82 -3.45
N GLN A 87 0.32 -1.02 -3.92
CA GLN A 87 0.47 -0.60 -5.31
C GLN A 87 1.37 -1.57 -6.07
N TYR A 88 0.79 -2.69 -6.48
CA TYR A 88 1.46 -3.67 -7.33
C TYR A 88 1.49 -3.24 -8.81
N PRO A 89 2.42 -3.77 -9.62
CA PRO A 89 2.48 -3.44 -11.05
C PRO A 89 1.17 -3.75 -11.78
N TYR A 90 0.49 -4.83 -11.38
CA TYR A 90 -0.81 -5.24 -11.93
C TYR A 90 -2.00 -4.44 -11.38
N ASN A 91 -1.83 -3.74 -10.25
CA ASN A 91 -2.84 -2.85 -9.66
C ASN A 91 -2.68 -1.39 -10.12
N LEU A 92 -1.59 -1.07 -10.84
CA LEU A 92 -1.54 0.16 -11.62
C LEU A 92 -2.50 -0.04 -12.78
N GLN A 93 -3.77 0.30 -12.58
CA GLN A 93 -4.61 0.66 -13.70
C GLN A 93 -3.84 1.73 -14.46
N SER A 94 -3.36 1.36 -15.65
CA SER A 94 -2.76 2.31 -16.56
C SER A 94 -3.85 3.37 -16.73
N CYS A 95 -3.66 4.56 -16.14
CA CYS A 95 -4.44 5.74 -16.46
C CYS A 95 -4.08 6.12 -17.90
N ARG A 96 -4.43 5.27 -18.87
CA ARG A 96 -4.60 5.69 -20.25
C ARG A 96 -5.96 6.38 -20.20
N GLU A 97 -5.93 7.68 -19.93
CA GLU A 97 -7.02 8.52 -20.38
C GLU A 97 -7.08 8.30 -21.90
N LEU A 98 -8.13 7.63 -22.37
CA LEU A 98 -8.40 7.55 -23.81
C LEU A 98 -8.50 8.99 -24.27
N LEU A 99 -7.58 9.43 -25.12
CA LEU A 99 -7.66 10.75 -25.71
C LEU A 99 -8.85 10.72 -26.68
N LEU A 100 -9.51 11.87 -26.91
CA LEU A 100 -10.57 11.98 -27.91
C LEU A 100 -10.12 11.44 -29.29
N SER A 101 -8.82 11.50 -29.58
CA SER A 101 -8.15 10.91 -30.74
C SER A 101 -8.33 9.40 -30.87
N ASP A 102 -8.41 8.67 -29.75
CA ASP A 102 -8.55 7.21 -29.73
C ASP A 102 -10.01 6.78 -29.99
N THR A 103 -10.97 7.71 -29.90
CA THR A 103 -12.40 7.43 -30.13
C THR A 103 -12.83 7.56 -31.58
N GLU A 104 -12.07 8.28 -32.41
CA GLU A 104 -12.44 8.48 -33.83
C GLU A 104 -12.14 7.26 -34.70
N GLU A 105 -11.16 6.43 -34.32
CA GLU A 105 -10.80 5.21 -35.05
C GLU A 105 -11.85 4.08 -34.92
N ILE A 106 -12.72 4.12 -33.91
CA ILE A 106 -13.77 3.11 -33.72
C ILE A 106 -14.96 3.35 -34.66
N SER A 107 -15.15 4.58 -35.15
CA SER A 107 -16.26 4.95 -36.03
C SER A 107 -16.11 4.50 -37.49
N ILE A 108 -14.90 4.09 -37.91
CA ILE A 108 -14.62 3.77 -39.31
C ILE A 108 -15.01 2.31 -39.64
N CYS A 109 -15.21 1.45 -38.64
CA CYS A 109 -15.52 0.02 -38.88
C CYS A 109 -17.02 -0.30 -39.01
N GLU A 110 -17.94 0.65 -38.77
CA GLU A 110 -19.39 0.38 -38.78
C GLU A 110 -20.13 0.86 -40.05
N VAL A 111 -19.46 1.55 -40.98
CA VAL A 111 -20.14 2.13 -42.16
C VAL A 111 -20.04 1.24 -43.41
N ASP A 112 -19.14 0.25 -43.46
CA ASP A 112 -18.90 -0.56 -44.66
C ASP A 112 -19.85 -1.77 -44.83
N SER A 113 -20.95 -1.85 -44.08
CA SER A 113 -21.90 -2.99 -44.17
C SER A 113 -23.29 -2.66 -44.73
N LEU A 114 -23.61 -1.42 -45.08
CA LEU A 114 -24.89 -1.10 -45.73
C LEU A 114 -24.76 0.08 -46.70
N GLN A 115 -24.41 -0.19 -47.95
CA GLN A 115 -25.16 0.23 -49.16
C GLN A 115 -24.42 -0.19 -50.44
N ASN A 116 -25.24 -0.66 -51.40
CA ASN A 116 -24.90 -1.15 -52.74
C ASN A 116 -24.05 -0.20 -53.59
#